data_AF-A0A0Q4DJ85-F1
#
_entry.id   AF-A0A0Q4DJ85-F1
#
_cell.length_a   1.000
_cell.length_b   1.000
_cell.length_c   1.000
_cell.angle_alpha   90.00
_cell.angle_beta   90.00
_cell.angle_gamma   90.00
#
_symmetry.space_group_name_H-M   'P 1'
#
loop_
_entity.id
_entity.type
_entity.pdbx_description
1 polymer ?
#
loop_
_entity_poly.entity_id
_entity_poly.type
_entity_poly.pdbx_seq_one_letter_code
_entity_poly.pdbx_strand_id
1 'polypeptide(L)'
;MRSTLITAVARCWRVARDERENAQKCLYALLRPVGLGVLAPVFDSLFSLCESALGRPIATGLRGPASADEQLVLGMLDGSRPRRDCLNCDAGKASALDCAICSTRIMLTLAVDDQRRMAIG
;
A
#
# COMPACT_ATOMS: atom_id res chain seq x y z
N MET A 1 -3.87 -11.90 -0.91
CA MET A 1 -2.75 -11.22 -0.22
C MET A 1 -3.00 -11.28 1.27
N ARG A 2 -2.00 -11.58 2.12
CA ARG A 2 -2.22 -11.63 3.57
C ARG A 2 -2.48 -10.21 4.08
N SER A 3 -3.66 -9.98 4.67
CA SER A 3 -4.08 -8.70 5.24
C SER A 3 -3.04 -8.11 6.20
N THR A 4 -2.35 -8.98 6.94
CA THR A 4 -1.27 -8.62 7.88
C THR A 4 -0.09 -7.91 7.22
N LEU A 5 0.28 -8.25 5.98
CA LEU A 5 1.39 -7.60 5.27
C LEU A 5 1.03 -6.16 4.91
N ILE A 6 -0.16 -5.93 4.36
CA ILE A 6 -0.60 -4.58 3.98
C ILE A 6 -0.73 -3.68 5.21
N THR A 7 -1.28 -4.22 6.31
CA THR A 7 -1.33 -3.49 7.58
C THR A 7 0.08 -3.16 8.09
N ALA A 8 1.04 -4.07 8.01
CA ALA A 8 2.42 -3.80 8.42
C ALA A 8 3.10 -2.73 7.55
N VAL A 9 2.90 -2.80 6.23
CA VAL A 9 3.42 -1.84 5.24
C VAL A 9 2.83 -0.45 5.50
N ALA A 10 1.51 -0.35 5.69
CA ALA A 10 0.84 0.92 5.99
C ALA A 10 1.36 1.55 7.30
N ARG A 11 1.55 0.75 8.35
CA ARG A 11 2.07 1.20 9.65
C ARG A 11 3.52 1.68 9.57
N CYS A 12 4.41 0.90 8.94
CA CYS A 12 5.82 1.33 8.74
C CYS A 12 5.88 2.63 7.93
N TRP A 13 5.05 2.74 6.88
CA TRP A 13 4.99 3.96 6.09
C TRP A 13 4.50 5.18 6.89
N ARG A 14 3.44 5.01 7.70
CA ARG A 14 2.93 6.06 8.58
C ARG A 14 3.98 6.53 9.58
N VAL A 15 4.60 5.60 10.31
CA VAL A 15 5.63 5.92 11.29
C VAL A 15 6.77 6.69 10.63
N ALA A 16 7.27 6.21 9.48
CA ALA A 16 8.33 6.91 8.76
C ALA A 16 7.92 8.32 8.30
N ARG A 17 6.66 8.51 7.85
CA ARG A 17 6.12 9.84 7.50
C ARG A 17 6.05 10.77 8.70
N ASP A 18 5.55 10.28 9.82
CA ASP A 18 5.35 11.07 11.03
C ASP A 18 6.71 11.46 11.65
N GLU A 19 7.71 10.59 11.57
CA GLU A 19 9.09 10.83 12.03
C GLU A 19 9.94 11.61 11.01
N ARG A 20 9.39 11.96 9.83
CA ARG A 20 10.10 12.59 8.69
C ARG A 20 11.29 11.78 8.17
N GLU A 21 11.24 10.47 8.36
CA GLU A 21 12.19 9.51 7.85
C GLU A 21 11.92 9.16 6.38
N ASN A 22 12.88 8.46 5.75
CA ASN A 22 12.70 7.99 4.39
C ASN A 22 11.76 6.78 4.35
N ALA A 23 10.49 7.02 4.01
CA ALA A 23 9.45 5.99 3.96
C ALA A 23 9.79 4.82 3.01
N GLN A 24 10.43 5.08 1.87
CA GLN A 24 10.87 4.02 0.96
C GLN A 24 11.94 3.12 1.58
N LYS A 25 12.87 3.67 2.37
CA LYS A 25 13.86 2.87 3.12
C LYS A 25 13.20 1.99 4.18
N CYS A 26 12.23 2.53 4.95
CA CYS A 26 11.46 1.73 5.91
C CYS A 26 10.74 0.59 5.21
N LEU A 27 10.03 0.90 4.12
CA LEU A 27 9.29 -0.08 3.34
C LEU A 27 10.19 -1.15 2.75
N TYR A 28 11.34 -0.77 2.19
CA TYR A 28 12.31 -1.73 1.66
C TYR A 28 12.83 -2.67 2.75
N ALA A 29 13.18 -2.15 3.93
CA ALA A 29 13.63 -2.96 5.06
C ALA A 29 12.57 -3.95 5.54
N LEU A 30 11.29 -3.55 5.53
CA LEU A 30 10.17 -4.41 5.90
C LEU A 30 9.88 -5.50 4.85
N LEU A 31 10.00 -5.17 3.56
CA LEU A 31 9.60 -6.04 2.45
C LEU A 31 10.72 -6.97 1.97
N ARG A 32 11.99 -6.59 2.15
CA ARG A 32 13.15 -7.39 1.73
C ARG A 32 13.16 -8.82 2.31
N PRO A 33 12.84 -9.08 3.59
CA PRO A 33 12.84 -10.44 4.15
C PRO A 33 11.84 -11.39 3.48
N VAL A 34 10.79 -10.84 2.88
CA VAL A 34 9.77 -11.62 2.16
C VAL A 34 9.96 -11.56 0.64
N GLY A 35 11.08 -11.05 0.13
CA GLY A 35 11.37 -10.98 -1.31
C GLY A 35 10.65 -9.86 -2.07
N LEU A 36 9.92 -8.99 -1.37
CA LEU A 36 9.07 -7.97 -2.00
C LEU A 36 9.67 -6.55 -1.96
N GLY A 37 10.98 -6.43 -1.68
CA GLY A 37 11.67 -5.14 -1.52
C GLY A 37 11.49 -4.19 -2.71
N VAL A 38 11.39 -4.73 -3.93
CA VAL A 38 11.14 -3.97 -5.17
C VAL A 38 9.81 -3.18 -5.15
N LEU A 39 8.87 -3.57 -4.30
CA LEU A 39 7.57 -2.90 -4.16
C LEU A 39 7.60 -1.68 -3.24
N ALA A 40 8.71 -1.38 -2.56
CA ALA A 40 8.82 -0.21 -1.68
C ALA A 40 8.41 1.13 -2.35
N PRO A 41 8.92 1.51 -3.53
CA PRO A 41 8.48 2.75 -4.19
C PRO A 41 7.01 2.72 -4.66
N VAL A 42 6.49 1.52 -4.93
CA VAL A 42 5.10 1.30 -5.35
C VAL A 42 4.15 1.62 -4.21
N PHE A 43 4.43 1.05 -3.02
CA PHE A 43 3.65 1.32 -1.82
C PHE A 43 3.75 2.78 -1.38
N ASP A 44 4.94 3.38 -1.44
CA ASP A 44 5.12 4.79 -1.11
C ASP A 44 4.28 5.72 -2.01
N SER A 45 4.26 5.44 -3.31
CA SER A 45 3.44 6.18 -4.28
C SER A 45 1.94 5.98 -4.02
N LEU A 46 1.51 4.73 -3.77
CA LEU A 46 0.12 4.40 -3.45
C LEU A 46 -0.37 5.17 -2.22
N PHE A 47 0.37 5.12 -1.11
CA PHE A 47 -0.06 5.79 0.12
C PHE A 47 -0.05 7.31 0.00
N SER A 48 0.91 7.88 -0.75
CA SER A 48 0.94 9.31 -1.07
C SER A 48 -0.30 9.75 -1.85
N LEU A 49 -0.71 8.97 -2.85
CA LEU A 49 -1.90 9.24 -3.65
C LEU A 49 -3.18 9.03 -2.84
N CYS A 50 -3.21 8.03 -1.95
CA CYS A 50 -4.31 7.83 -1.00
C CYS A 50 -4.48 9.06 -0.08
N GLU A 51 -3.41 9.60 0.51
CA GLU A 51 -3.51 10.83 1.31
C GLU A 51 -3.97 12.03 0.47
N SER A 52 -3.45 12.16 -0.74
CA SER A 52 -3.85 13.24 -1.66
C SER A 52 -5.34 13.17 -2.05
N ALA A 53 -5.86 11.96 -2.24
CA ALA A 53 -7.27 11.70 -2.53
C ALA A 53 -8.17 11.86 -1.30
N LEU A 54 -7.71 11.46 -0.12
CA LEU A 54 -8.40 11.62 1.15
C LEU A 54 -8.43 13.08 1.63
N GLY A 55 -7.46 13.90 1.20
CA GLY A 55 -7.26 15.25 1.71
C GLY A 55 -6.80 15.30 3.17
N ARG A 56 -6.43 14.15 3.74
CA ARG A 56 -5.96 13.98 5.12
C ARG A 56 -4.95 12.85 5.21
N PRO A 57 -4.14 12.80 6.28
CA PRO A 57 -3.28 11.66 6.54
C PRO A 57 -4.08 10.35 6.74
N ILE A 58 -3.54 9.23 6.26
CA ILE A 58 -4.07 7.87 6.53
C ILE A 58 -3.85 7.51 8.00
N ALA A 59 -4.92 7.29 8.74
CA ALA A 59 -4.84 6.84 10.13
C ALA A 59 -4.50 5.35 10.20
N THR A 60 -3.39 4.99 10.82
CA THR A 60 -3.00 3.59 11.07
C THR A 60 -3.24 3.20 12.52
N GLY A 61 -3.51 1.92 12.76
CA GLY A 61 -3.65 1.40 14.13
C GLY A 61 -2.29 1.30 14.84
N LEU A 62 -2.24 1.63 16.14
CA LEU A 62 -1.00 1.62 16.93
C LEU A 62 -0.54 0.21 17.33
N ARG A 63 -1.47 -0.72 17.59
CA ARG A 63 -1.27 -2.17 17.85
C ARG A 63 -2.64 -2.80 18.08
N GLY A 64 -3.25 -3.35 17.04
CA GLY A 64 -4.61 -3.87 17.11
C GLY A 64 -5.18 -4.26 15.75
N PRO A 65 -6.50 -4.51 15.67
CA PRO A 65 -7.19 -4.78 14.41
C PRO A 65 -6.96 -3.65 13.40
N ALA A 66 -7.13 -3.97 12.12
CA ALA A 66 -6.88 -3.02 11.04
C ALA A 66 -7.77 -1.77 11.21
N SER A 67 -7.19 -0.58 11.12
CA SER A 67 -7.94 0.69 11.10
C SER A 67 -8.88 0.76 9.89
N ALA A 68 -9.85 1.67 9.92
CA ALA A 68 -10.73 1.89 8.77
C ALA A 68 -9.96 2.21 7.49
N ASP A 69 -8.89 3.01 7.59
CA ASP A 69 -8.06 3.37 6.44
C ASP A 69 -7.17 2.19 5.98
N GLU A 70 -6.64 1.38 6.91
CA GLU A 70 -5.92 0.15 6.58
C GLU A 70 -6.83 -0.84 5.82
N GLN A 71 -8.08 -0.98 6.25
CA GLN A 71 -9.09 -1.80 5.58
C GLN A 71 -9.50 -1.23 4.22
N LEU A 72 -9.56 0.10 4.09
CA LEU A 72 -9.85 0.77 2.83
C LEU A 72 -8.75 0.50 1.81
N VAL A 73 -7.47 0.64 2.19
CA VAL A 73 -6.34 0.31 1.32
C VAL A 73 -6.35 -1.17 0.94
N LEU A 74 -6.60 -2.06 1.90
CA LEU A 74 -6.72 -3.49 1.62
C LEU A 74 -7.83 -3.78 0.62
N GLY A 75 -9.01 -3.19 0.81
CA GLY A 75 -10.18 -3.36 -0.06
C GLY A 75 -9.96 -2.85 -1.49
N MET A 76 -9.18 -1.78 -1.65
CA MET A 76 -8.81 -1.27 -2.98
C MET A 76 -7.80 -2.21 -3.68
N LEU A 77 -6.87 -2.80 -2.93
CA LEU A 77 -5.84 -3.69 -3.48
C LEU A 77 -6.37 -5.09 -3.80
N ASP A 78 -7.26 -5.64 -2.98
CA ASP A 78 -7.89 -6.94 -3.25
C ASP A 78 -9.07 -6.84 -4.22
N GLY A 79 -9.55 -5.62 -4.50
CA GLY A 79 -10.65 -5.34 -5.42
C GLY A 79 -12.04 -5.53 -4.81
N SER A 80 -12.14 -5.80 -3.51
CA SER A 80 -13.41 -5.91 -2.79
C SER A 80 -14.11 -4.57 -2.58
N ARG A 81 -13.38 -3.46 -2.70
CA ARG A 81 -13.93 -2.10 -2.60
C ARG A 81 -13.53 -1.26 -3.82
N PRO A 82 -14.48 -0.90 -4.69
CA PRO A 82 -14.24 0.08 -5.74
C PRO A 82 -13.85 1.42 -5.12
N ARG A 83 -12.83 2.08 -5.67
CA ARG A 83 -12.39 3.42 -5.24
C ARG A 83 -13.54 4.43 -5.21
N ARG A 84 -14.45 4.35 -6.20
CA ARG A 84 -15.64 5.21 -6.33
C ARG A 84 -16.59 5.14 -5.13
N ASP A 85 -16.61 4.01 -4.43
CA ASP A 85 -17.48 3.80 -3.27
C ASP A 85 -16.82 4.27 -1.96
N CYS A 86 -15.52 4.57 -2.00
CA CYS A 86 -14.71 4.86 -0.83
C CYS A 86 -14.21 6.31 -0.76
N LEU A 87 -14.05 6.99 -1.90
CA LEU A 87 -13.38 8.29 -2.00
C LEU A 87 -14.15 9.27 -2.90
N ASN A 88 -14.61 10.37 -2.30
CA ASN A 88 -15.17 11.50 -3.04
C ASN A 88 -14.04 12.51 -3.31
N CYS A 89 -13.30 12.35 -4.41
CA CYS A 89 -12.21 13.25 -4.80
C CYS A 89 -12.26 13.61 -6.29
N ASP A 90 -11.62 14.74 -6.65
CA ASP A 90 -11.59 15.28 -8.02
C ASP A 90 -11.17 14.25 -9.07
N ALA A 91 -11.71 14.38 -10.29
CA ALA A 91 -11.49 13.45 -11.40
C ALA A 91 -10.01 13.23 -11.77
N GLY A 92 -9.14 14.23 -11.55
CA GLY A 92 -7.69 14.06 -11.76
C GLY A 92 -7.03 13.17 -10.72
N LYS A 93 -7.29 13.41 -9.44
CA LYS A 93 -6.78 12.60 -8.32
C LYS A 93 -7.33 11.17 -8.36
N ALA A 94 -8.59 11.07 -8.78
CA ALA A 94 -9.28 9.82 -9.05
C ALA A 94 -8.50 8.91 -10.02
N SER A 95 -8.21 9.44 -11.21
CA SER A 95 -7.51 8.71 -12.27
C SER A 95 -6.09 8.30 -11.87
N ALA A 96 -5.36 9.20 -11.21
CA ALA A 96 -4.01 8.91 -10.72
C ALA A 96 -4.01 7.79 -9.67
N LEU A 97 -4.97 7.81 -8.75
CA LEU A 97 -5.11 6.76 -7.74
C LEU A 97 -5.55 5.42 -8.36
N ASP A 98 -6.49 5.44 -9.31
CA ASP A 98 -6.91 4.23 -10.04
C ASP A 98 -5.71 3.60 -10.80
N CYS A 99 -4.87 4.42 -11.44
CA CYS A 99 -3.64 3.98 -12.09
C CYS A 99 -2.64 3.38 -11.08
N ALA A 100 -2.45 4.03 -9.93
CA ALA A 100 -1.59 3.52 -8.87
C ALA A 100 -2.10 2.19 -8.29
N ILE A 101 -3.40 2.04 -8.09
CA ILE A 101 -4.00 0.78 -7.62
C ILE A 101 -3.77 -0.32 -8.66
N CYS A 102 -4.09 -0.07 -9.93
CA CYS A 102 -3.90 -1.04 -11.01
C CYS A 102 -2.43 -1.47 -11.16
N SER A 103 -1.52 -0.51 -11.24
CA SER A 103 -0.08 -0.80 -11.36
C SER A 103 0.46 -1.52 -10.13
N THR A 104 0.02 -1.15 -8.92
CA THR A 104 0.41 -1.84 -7.68
C THR A 104 -0.06 -3.30 -7.69
N ARG A 105 -1.29 -3.58 -8.11
CA ARG A 105 -1.83 -4.94 -8.22
C ARG A 105 -1.05 -5.79 -9.22
N ILE A 106 -0.67 -5.22 -10.37
CA ILE A 106 0.15 -5.89 -11.37
C ILE A 106 1.54 -6.21 -10.78
N MET A 107 2.23 -5.22 -10.21
CA MET A 107 3.57 -5.40 -9.64
C MET A 107 3.57 -6.39 -8.46
N LEU A 108 2.53 -6.36 -7.63
CA LEU A 108 2.32 -7.36 -6.56
C LEU A 108 2.20 -8.77 -7.12
N THR A 109 1.44 -8.95 -8.19
CA THR A 109 1.23 -10.26 -8.83
C THR A 109 2.56 -10.77 -9.39
N LEU A 110 3.29 -9.92 -10.13
CA LEU A 110 4.60 -10.25 -10.69
C LEU A 110 5.63 -10.59 -9.61
N ALA A 111 5.71 -9.79 -8.54
CA ALA A 111 6.68 -10.02 -7.47
C ALA A 111 6.39 -11.30 -6.68
N VAL A 112 5.11 -11.63 -6.45
CA VAL A 112 4.72 -12.89 -5.79
C VAL A 112 5.02 -14.10 -6.68
N ASP A 113 4.79 -14.00 -7.98
CA ASP A 113 5.09 -15.08 -8.93
C ASP A 113 6.60 -15.29 -9.07
N ASP A 114 7.38 -14.21 -9.12
CA ASP A 114 8.85 -14.26 -9.15
C ASP A 114 9.41 -14.91 -7.87
N GLN A 115 8.91 -14.51 -6.70
CA GLN A 115 9.27 -15.11 -5.41
C GLN A 115 8.94 -16.61 -5.38
N ARG A 116 7.80 -17.04 -5.93
CA ARG A 116 7.46 -18.47 -6.01
C ARG A 116 8.42 -19.23 -6.90
N ARG A 117 8.83 -18.66 -8.04
CA ARG A 117 9.80 -19.27 -8.96
C ARG A 117 11.18 -19.44 -8.31
N MET A 118 11.60 -18.47 -7.50
CA MET A 118 12.86 -18.56 -6.74
C MET A 118 12.81 -19.54 -5.57
N ALA A 119 11.62 -19.87 -5.04
CA ALA A 119 11.46 -20.79 -3.91
C ALA A 119 11.38 -22.28 -4.32
N ILE A 120 11.24 -22.58 -5.61
CA ILE A 120 11.13 -23.93 -6.17
C ILE A 120 12.37 -24.37 -6.97
N GLY A 121 13.36 -23.47 -7.13
CA GLY A 121 14.66 -23.74 -7.76
C GLY A 121 15.75 -23.84 -6.71
#